data_AF-A0A2D6AT73-F1
#
_entry.id   AF-A0A2D6AT73-F1
#
_cell.length_a   1.000
_cell.length_b   1.000
_cell.length_c   1.000
_cell.angle_alpha   90.00
_cell.angle_beta   90.00
_cell.angle_gamma   90.00
#
_symmetry.space_group_name_H-M   'P 1'
#
loop_
_entity.id
_entity.type
_entity.pdbx_description
1 polymer ?
#
loop_
_entity_poly.entity_id
_entity_poly.type
_entity_poly.pdbx_seq_one_letter_code
_entity_poly.pdbx_strand_id
1 'polypeptide(L)'
;MERPKELYHEEIKRLKDFRSKLDTHAIYKQDLESFGDEYEELVAQAKVITRVSDRLQKKLDNANIQIREQNDEITDKNVQLETTISELAEAKVGRRATTALFFLAIILFLGEELFVEDAIQNYLSSVDLGNFFNSLKDYVGLFIKLLLAIGLKFFEGGLESFLLNQEKKKIMKQEKKEQLRASPAS
;
A
#
# COMPACT_ATOMS: atom_id res chain seq x y z
N MET A 1 11.50 -35.68 -2.44
CA MET A 1 11.89 -35.24 -3.81
C MET A 1 12.73 -36.36 -4.40
N GLU A 2 12.05 -37.34 -5.01
CA GLU A 2 12.71 -38.48 -5.66
C GLU A 2 13.25 -38.04 -7.02
N ARG A 3 14.45 -38.51 -7.37
CA ARG A 3 15.25 -38.00 -8.48
C ARG A 3 14.72 -38.57 -9.81
N PRO A 4 14.59 -37.78 -10.88
CA PRO A 4 14.10 -38.22 -12.20
C PRO A 4 15.12 -39.07 -13.00
N LYS A 5 16.08 -39.73 -12.33
CA LYS A 5 17.18 -40.45 -12.99
C LYS A 5 16.85 -41.89 -13.40
N GLU A 6 15.73 -42.46 -12.93
CA GLU A 6 15.43 -43.89 -13.10
C GLU A 6 14.51 -44.19 -14.29
N LEU A 7 13.76 -43.22 -14.82
CA LEU A 7 12.66 -43.47 -15.77
C LEU A 7 13.07 -43.81 -17.21
N TYR A 8 14.36 -43.70 -17.55
CA TYR A 8 14.87 -43.97 -18.90
C TYR A 8 15.97 -45.04 -18.91
N HIS A 9 16.42 -45.50 -17.73
CA HIS A 9 17.56 -46.41 -17.64
C HIS A 9 17.19 -47.81 -18.14
N GLU A 10 15.96 -48.27 -17.91
CA GLU A 10 15.49 -49.55 -18.42
C GLU A 10 15.29 -49.53 -19.93
N GLU A 11 14.68 -48.49 -20.48
CA GLU A 11 14.39 -48.34 -21.90
C GLU A 11 15.68 -48.21 -22.70
N ILE A 12 16.64 -47.42 -22.20
CA ILE A 12 17.98 -47.29 -22.81
C ILE A 12 18.72 -48.64 -22.77
N LYS A 13 18.59 -49.40 -21.67
CA LYS A 13 19.20 -50.72 -21.53
C LYS A 13 18.58 -51.73 -22.50
N ARG A 14 17.25 -51.76 -22.63
CA ARG A 14 16.53 -52.64 -23.56
C ARG A 14 16.83 -52.33 -25.01
N LEU A 15 16.96 -51.05 -25.37
CA LEU A 15 17.33 -50.62 -26.72
C LEU A 15 18.77 -51.04 -27.06
N LYS A 16 19.66 -51.04 -26.05
CA LYS A 16 21.05 -51.52 -26.18
C LYS A 16 21.11 -53.05 -26.30
N ASP A 17 20.28 -53.78 -25.57
CA ASP A 17 20.17 -55.24 -25.66
C ASP A 17 19.59 -55.67 -27.02
N PHE A 18 18.54 -55.00 -27.52
CA PHE A 18 17.99 -55.25 -28.85
C PHE A 18 19.02 -54.96 -29.96
N ARG A 19 19.78 -53.86 -29.84
CA ARG A 19 20.88 -53.54 -30.77
C ARG A 19 21.97 -54.62 -30.75
N SER A 20 22.31 -55.16 -29.59
CA SER A 20 23.30 -56.25 -29.48
C SER A 20 22.81 -57.55 -30.14
N LYS A 21 21.52 -57.88 -30.01
CA LYS A 21 20.88 -59.02 -30.69
C LYS A 21 20.89 -58.84 -32.22
N LEU A 22 20.69 -57.60 -32.68
CA LEU A 22 20.77 -57.19 -34.09
C LEU A 22 22.14 -57.47 -34.70
N ASP A 23 23.21 -57.09 -34.00
CA ASP A 23 24.59 -57.29 -34.45
C ASP A 23 24.95 -58.79 -34.56
N THR A 24 24.36 -59.64 -33.71
CA THR A 24 24.57 -61.10 -33.73
C THR A 24 23.74 -61.88 -34.77
N HIS A 25 22.92 -61.23 -35.60
CA HIS A 25 22.04 -61.87 -36.62
C HIS A 25 21.08 -62.95 -36.06
N ALA A 26 20.85 -62.98 -34.75
CA ALA A 26 19.97 -63.93 -34.06
C ALA A 26 18.55 -63.36 -33.87
N ILE A 27 18.06 -62.59 -34.83
CA ILE A 27 16.75 -61.94 -34.71
C ILE A 27 15.67 -62.88 -35.22
N TYR A 28 14.81 -63.31 -34.32
CA TYR A 28 13.56 -63.97 -34.68
C TYR A 28 12.47 -62.92 -34.89
N LYS A 29 11.52 -63.19 -35.79
CA LYS A 29 10.35 -62.31 -36.07
C LYS A 29 9.67 -61.82 -34.78
N GLN A 30 9.65 -62.69 -33.76
CA GLN A 30 9.05 -62.43 -32.46
C GLN A 30 9.76 -61.35 -31.63
N ASP A 31 11.11 -61.24 -31.70
CA ASP A 31 11.84 -60.14 -31.04
C ASP A 31 11.54 -58.79 -31.72
N LEU A 32 11.30 -58.79 -33.03
CA LEU A 32 10.96 -57.59 -33.79
C LEU A 32 9.53 -57.11 -33.49
N GLU A 33 8.58 -58.03 -33.38
CA GLU A 33 7.20 -57.75 -32.93
C GLU A 33 7.19 -57.19 -31.50
N SER A 34 7.90 -57.84 -30.56
CA SER A 34 7.98 -57.38 -29.17
C SER A 34 8.59 -55.97 -29.05
N PHE A 35 9.62 -55.65 -29.84
CA PHE A 35 10.21 -54.31 -29.85
C PHE A 35 9.26 -53.26 -30.47
N GLY A 36 8.49 -53.65 -31.48
CA GLY A 36 7.45 -52.81 -32.08
C GLY A 36 6.36 -52.43 -31.08
N ASP A 37 5.87 -53.40 -30.32
CA ASP A 37 4.85 -53.20 -29.28
C ASP A 37 5.36 -52.28 -28.16
N GLU A 38 6.59 -52.49 -27.68
CA GLU A 38 7.21 -51.64 -26.65
C GLU A 38 7.43 -50.19 -27.15
N TYR A 39 7.84 -50.02 -28.41
CA TYR A 39 8.00 -48.70 -29.00
C TYR A 39 6.65 -47.98 -29.17
N GLU A 40 5.60 -48.71 -29.57
CA GLU A 40 4.24 -48.17 -29.63
C GLU A 40 3.76 -47.70 -28.25
N GLU A 41 4.02 -48.47 -27.20
CA GLU A 41 3.73 -48.09 -25.82
C GLU A 41 4.49 -46.83 -25.40
N LEU A 42 5.80 -46.75 -25.68
CA LEU A 42 6.62 -45.59 -25.36
C LEU A 42 6.11 -44.32 -26.07
N VAL A 43 5.72 -44.44 -27.34
CA VAL A 43 5.12 -43.34 -28.11
C VAL A 43 3.77 -42.93 -27.52
N ALA A 44 2.96 -43.88 -27.05
CA ALA A 44 1.71 -43.58 -26.36
C ALA A 44 1.95 -42.82 -25.04
N GLN A 45 2.93 -43.24 -24.25
CA GLN A 45 3.31 -42.55 -23.01
C GLN A 45 3.83 -41.12 -23.27
N ALA A 46 4.69 -40.95 -24.28
CA ALA A 46 5.17 -39.63 -24.69
C ALA A 46 4.02 -38.68 -25.09
N LYS A 47 3.02 -39.18 -25.84
CA LYS A 47 1.81 -38.41 -26.19
C LYS A 47 1.02 -37.97 -24.96
N VAL A 48 0.90 -38.83 -23.94
CA VAL A 48 0.22 -38.47 -22.67
C VAL A 48 0.98 -37.37 -21.95
N ILE A 49 2.31 -37.48 -21.83
CA ILE A 49 3.15 -36.48 -21.18
C ILE A 49 3.02 -35.12 -21.88
N THR A 50 3.10 -35.09 -23.22
CA THR A 50 2.91 -33.85 -23.98
C THR A 50 1.54 -33.23 -23.70
N ARG A 51 0.47 -34.03 -23.75
CA ARG A 51 -0.89 -33.53 -23.46
C ARG A 51 -1.05 -33.01 -22.03
N VAL A 52 -0.39 -33.63 -21.05
CA VAL A 52 -0.40 -33.16 -19.66
C VAL A 52 0.41 -31.87 -19.52
N SER A 53 1.57 -31.78 -20.16
CA SER A 53 2.39 -30.57 -20.21
C SER A 53 1.62 -29.40 -20.80
N ASP A 54 0.96 -29.58 -21.94
CA ASP A 54 0.15 -28.54 -22.58
C ASP A 54 -0.98 -28.05 -21.66
N ARG A 55 -1.62 -28.99 -20.93
CA ARG A 55 -2.66 -28.66 -19.95
C ARG A 55 -2.10 -27.90 -18.75
N LEU A 56 -0.90 -28.25 -18.28
CA LEU A 56 -0.24 -27.56 -17.16
C LEU A 56 0.18 -26.15 -17.57
N GLN A 57 0.77 -25.99 -18.75
CA GLN A 57 1.12 -24.67 -19.30
C GLN A 57 -0.12 -23.78 -19.39
N LYS A 58 -1.22 -24.29 -19.96
CA LYS A 58 -2.48 -23.55 -20.03
C LYS A 58 -3.04 -23.17 -18.66
N LYS A 59 -2.93 -24.06 -17.67
CA LYS A 59 -3.35 -23.76 -16.28
C LYS A 59 -2.46 -22.70 -15.63
N LEU A 60 -1.15 -22.76 -15.87
CA LEU A 60 -0.19 -21.79 -15.37
C LEU A 60 -0.46 -20.41 -15.97
N ASP A 61 -0.68 -20.34 -17.28
CA ASP A 61 -0.99 -19.09 -17.97
C ASP A 61 -2.29 -18.48 -17.44
N ASN A 62 -3.34 -19.29 -17.29
CA ASN A 62 -4.61 -18.83 -16.71
C ASN A 62 -4.45 -18.35 -15.26
N ALA A 63 -3.66 -19.06 -14.44
CA ALA A 63 -3.39 -18.65 -13.06
C ALA A 63 -2.61 -17.33 -13.01
N ASN A 64 -1.62 -17.15 -13.88
CA ASN A 64 -0.87 -15.90 -13.98
C ASN A 64 -1.77 -14.73 -14.39
N ILE A 65 -2.69 -14.94 -15.34
CA ILE A 65 -3.68 -13.93 -15.73
C ILE A 65 -4.56 -13.57 -14.52
N GLN A 66 -5.11 -14.55 -13.81
CA GLN A 66 -5.94 -14.31 -12.63
C GLN A 66 -5.19 -13.58 -11.51
N ILE A 67 -3.94 -13.96 -11.23
CA ILE A 67 -3.10 -13.28 -10.24
C ILE A 67 -2.89 -11.82 -10.62
N ARG A 68 -2.64 -11.54 -11.91
CA ARG A 68 -2.46 -10.18 -12.40
C ARG A 68 -3.75 -9.37 -12.25
N GLU A 69 -4.89 -9.92 -12.68
CA GLU A 69 -6.20 -9.27 -12.51
C GLU A 69 -6.51 -8.98 -11.03
N GLN A 70 -6.25 -9.93 -10.14
CA GLN A 70 -6.42 -9.74 -8.69
C GLN A 70 -5.47 -8.69 -8.13
N ASN A 71 -4.21 -8.65 -8.58
CA ASN A 71 -3.27 -7.62 -8.16
C ASN A 71 -3.71 -6.22 -8.61
N ASP A 72 -4.22 -6.10 -9.84
CA ASP A 72 -4.75 -4.84 -10.36
C ASP A 72 -5.97 -4.40 -9.53
N GLU A 73 -6.89 -5.32 -9.20
CA GLU A 73 -8.05 -5.04 -8.35
C GLU A 73 -7.65 -4.66 -6.91
N ILE A 74 -6.69 -5.36 -6.31
CA ILE A 74 -6.15 -5.03 -4.98
C ILE A 74 -5.53 -3.64 -4.98
N THR A 75 -4.78 -3.31 -6.04
CA THR A 75 -4.13 -2.00 -6.18
C THR A 75 -5.17 -0.89 -6.26
N ASP A 76 -6.21 -1.06 -7.07
CA ASP A 76 -7.30 -0.08 -7.19
C ASP A 76 -8.05 0.10 -5.86
N LYS A 77 -8.39 -1.01 -5.19
CA LYS A 77 -9.03 -0.96 -3.86
C LYS A 77 -8.17 -0.27 -2.81
N ASN A 78 -6.85 -0.48 -2.82
CA ASN A 78 -5.94 0.21 -1.90
C ASN A 78 -5.96 1.73 -2.12
N VAL A 79 -5.97 2.18 -3.37
CA VAL A 79 -6.08 3.62 -3.69
C VAL A 79 -7.42 4.19 -3.23
N GLN A 80 -8.53 3.48 -3.46
CA GLN A 80 -9.86 3.89 -2.99
C GLN A 80 -9.93 3.96 -1.46
N LEU A 81 -9.36 2.98 -0.75
CA LEU A 81 -9.29 2.97 0.71
C LEU A 81 -8.46 4.14 1.24
N GLU A 82 -7.30 4.40 0.65
CA GLU A 82 -6.46 5.54 1.05
C GLU A 82 -7.20 6.87 0.86
N THR A 83 -7.91 7.02 -0.26
CA THR A 83 -8.74 8.20 -0.55
C THR A 83 -9.83 8.35 0.49
N THR A 84 -10.60 7.28 0.75
CA THR A 84 -11.70 7.27 1.72
C THR A 84 -11.21 7.57 3.14
N ILE A 85 -10.06 7.02 3.53
CA ILE A 85 -9.44 7.30 4.84
C ILE A 85 -9.03 8.77 4.93
N SER A 86 -8.50 9.35 3.85
CA SER A 86 -8.14 10.76 3.83
C SER A 86 -9.37 11.64 3.96
N GLU A 87 -10.43 11.38 3.21
CA GLU A 87 -11.70 12.12 3.28
C GLU A 87 -12.35 12.02 4.66
N LEU A 88 -12.39 10.81 5.25
CA LEU A 88 -12.94 10.60 6.59
C LEU A 88 -12.11 11.32 7.66
N ALA A 89 -10.78 11.29 7.55
CA ALA A 89 -9.89 12.00 8.44
C ALA A 89 -10.08 13.51 8.31
N GLU A 90 -10.20 14.04 7.10
CA GLU A 90 -10.44 15.46 6.81
C GLU A 90 -11.78 15.93 7.37
N ALA A 91 -12.87 15.21 7.12
CA ALA A 91 -14.18 15.56 7.64
C ALA A 91 -14.22 15.57 9.18
N LYS A 92 -13.54 14.61 9.82
CA LYS A 92 -13.53 14.47 11.29
C LYS A 92 -12.59 15.47 11.96
N VAL A 93 -11.42 15.71 11.37
CA VAL A 93 -10.39 16.60 11.90
C VAL A 93 -10.76 18.05 11.63
N GLY A 94 -11.22 18.41 10.44
CA GLY A 94 -11.58 19.78 10.09
C GLY A 94 -12.54 20.37 11.12
N ARG A 95 -13.64 19.67 11.44
CA ARG A 95 -14.62 20.14 12.43
C ARG A 95 -14.02 20.33 13.83
N ARG A 96 -13.12 19.45 14.26
CA ARG A 96 -12.45 19.53 15.58
C ARG A 96 -11.40 20.63 15.61
N ALA A 97 -10.61 20.76 14.55
CA ALA A 97 -9.59 21.78 14.39
C ALA A 97 -10.21 23.17 14.39
N THR A 98 -11.27 23.40 13.60
CA THR A 98 -11.99 24.68 13.58
C THR A 98 -12.57 25.02 14.95
N THR A 99 -13.15 24.05 15.65
CA THR A 99 -13.71 24.29 17.00
C THR A 99 -12.62 24.66 18.00
N ALA A 100 -11.50 23.91 18.02
CA ALA A 100 -10.38 24.22 18.90
C ALA A 100 -9.74 25.58 18.59
N LEU A 101 -9.61 25.90 17.31
CA LEU A 101 -9.07 27.18 16.85
C LEU A 101 -9.99 28.35 17.22
N PHE A 102 -11.30 28.16 17.12
CA PHE A 102 -12.28 29.16 17.54
C PHE A 102 -12.18 29.44 19.05
N PHE A 103 -12.08 28.41 19.88
CA PHE A 103 -11.85 28.57 21.32
C PHE A 103 -10.51 29.27 21.62
N LEU A 104 -9.43 28.89 20.91
CA LEU A 104 -8.13 29.54 21.05
C LEU A 104 -8.20 31.02 20.67
N ALA A 105 -8.90 31.35 19.57
CA ALA A 105 -9.10 32.71 19.11
C ALA A 105 -9.85 33.55 20.15
N ILE A 106 -10.91 33.01 20.78
CA ILE A 106 -11.62 33.69 21.87
C ILE A 106 -10.69 33.99 23.04
N ILE A 107 -9.92 32.99 23.49
CA ILE A 107 -8.99 33.17 24.61
C ILE A 107 -7.91 34.20 24.29
N LEU A 108 -7.35 34.16 23.07
CA LEU A 108 -6.36 35.14 22.61
C LEU A 108 -6.94 36.55 22.54
N PHE A 109 -8.18 36.70 22.05
CA PHE A 109 -8.82 38.00 21.93
C PHE A 109 -9.14 38.60 23.31
N LEU A 110 -9.67 37.80 24.24
CA LEU A 110 -9.89 38.23 25.62
C LEU A 110 -8.58 38.54 26.36
N GLY A 111 -7.53 37.75 26.12
CA GLY A 111 -6.21 38.00 26.70
C GLY A 111 -5.57 39.27 26.15
N GLU A 112 -5.77 39.58 24.88
CA GLU A 112 -5.32 40.82 24.27
C GLU A 112 -6.05 42.03 24.89
N GLU A 113 -7.38 41.97 25.01
CA GLU A 113 -8.19 43.05 25.56
C GLU A 113 -7.87 43.32 27.05
N LEU A 114 -7.56 42.29 27.83
CA LEU A 114 -7.28 42.44 29.27
C LEU A 114 -5.83 42.80 29.62
N PHE A 115 -4.84 42.43 28.81
CA PHE A 115 -3.42 42.62 29.14
C PHE A 115 -2.68 43.52 28.16
N VAL A 116 -2.97 43.38 26.86
CA VAL A 116 -2.21 44.03 25.81
C VAL A 116 -2.69 45.47 25.63
N GLU A 117 -4.00 45.72 25.70
CA GLU A 117 -4.57 47.07 25.60
C GLU A 117 -4.07 47.97 26.73
N ASP A 118 -4.14 47.51 27.99
CA ASP A 118 -3.60 48.22 29.15
C ASP A 118 -2.08 48.46 29.05
N ALA A 119 -1.31 47.46 28.61
CA ALA A 119 0.15 47.60 28.48
C ALA A 119 0.52 48.61 27.38
N ILE A 120 -0.18 48.57 26.25
CA ILE A 120 0.01 49.51 25.14
C ILE A 120 -0.37 50.93 25.57
N GLN A 121 -1.50 51.10 26.25
CA GLN A 121 -1.99 52.40 26.66
C GLN A 121 -1.06 53.04 27.71
N ASN A 122 -0.56 52.26 28.67
CA ASN A 122 0.42 52.72 29.65
C ASN A 122 1.77 53.09 29.00
N TYR A 123 2.26 52.28 28.07
CA TYR A 123 3.52 52.55 27.37
C TYR A 123 3.40 53.76 26.44
N LEU A 124 2.35 53.84 25.62
CA LEU A 124 2.12 54.96 24.70
C LEU A 124 1.83 56.26 25.45
N SER A 125 1.21 56.23 26.63
CA SER A 125 0.99 57.44 27.44
C SER A 125 2.30 58.03 27.97
N SER A 126 3.32 57.20 28.17
CA SER A 126 4.64 57.63 28.66
C SER A 126 5.56 58.18 27.57
N VAL A 127 5.23 57.99 26.29
CA VAL A 127 6.06 58.39 25.15
C VAL A 127 5.35 59.49 24.35
N ASP A 128 5.93 60.69 24.35
CA ASP A 128 5.49 61.79 23.49
C ASP A 128 6.13 61.64 22.10
N LEU A 129 5.40 61.00 21.18
CA LEU A 129 5.83 60.75 19.80
C LEU A 129 5.43 61.88 18.82
N GLY A 130 4.98 63.03 19.34
CA GLY A 130 4.54 64.17 18.53
C GLY A 130 3.14 64.01 17.94
N ASN A 131 2.61 65.11 17.38
CA ASN A 131 1.19 65.26 17.04
C ASN A 131 0.66 64.22 16.03
N PHE A 132 1.49 63.76 15.09
CA PHE A 132 1.06 62.80 14.06
C PHE A 132 0.86 61.37 14.62
N PHE A 133 1.74 60.92 15.50
CA PHE A 133 1.65 59.58 16.09
C PHE A 133 0.60 59.51 17.20
N ASN A 134 0.29 60.63 17.88
CA ASN A 134 -0.81 60.68 18.85
C ASN A 134 -2.17 60.36 18.19
N SER A 135 -2.41 60.79 16.95
CA SER A 135 -3.63 60.41 16.21
C SER A 135 -3.64 58.95 15.74
N LEU A 136 -2.48 58.31 15.65
CA LEU A 136 -2.36 56.88 15.31
C LEU A 136 -2.52 55.96 16.53
N LYS A 137 -2.31 56.46 17.76
CA LYS A 137 -2.42 55.67 19.00
C LYS A 137 -3.76 54.94 19.11
N ASP A 138 -4.85 55.60 18.73
CA ASP A 138 -6.20 55.03 18.77
C ASP A 138 -6.37 53.88 17.76
N TYR A 139 -5.54 53.80 16.72
CA TYR A 139 -5.58 52.75 15.69
C TYR A 139 -4.57 51.61 15.92
N VAL A 140 -3.60 51.77 16.84
CA VAL A 140 -2.56 50.76 17.11
C VAL A 140 -3.18 49.46 17.63
N GLY A 141 -4.19 49.54 18.51
CA GLY A 141 -4.90 48.37 19.02
C GLY A 141 -5.61 47.59 17.90
N LEU A 142 -6.28 48.30 16.98
CA LEU A 142 -6.89 47.67 15.80
C LEU A 142 -5.85 46.99 14.89
N PHE A 143 -4.67 47.59 14.73
CA PHE A 143 -3.61 47.01 13.93
C PHE A 143 -3.03 45.72 14.55
N ILE A 144 -2.90 45.68 15.88
CA ILE A 144 -2.43 44.49 16.60
C ILE A 144 -3.47 43.37 16.56
N LYS A 145 -4.77 43.70 16.73
CA LYS A 145 -5.88 42.76 16.54
C LYS A 145 -5.88 42.17 15.12
N LEU A 146 -5.61 42.99 14.10
CA LEU A 146 -5.48 42.53 12.72
C LEU A 146 -4.29 41.60 12.53
N LEU A 147 -3.12 41.92 13.09
CA LEU A 147 -1.93 41.08 13.03
C LEU A 147 -2.15 39.73 13.73
N LEU A 148 -2.81 39.73 14.89
CA LEU A 148 -3.17 38.50 15.61
C LEU A 148 -4.15 37.64 14.81
N ALA A 149 -5.16 38.25 14.17
CA ALA A 149 -6.11 37.54 13.32
C ALA A 149 -5.41 36.90 12.10
N ILE A 150 -4.47 37.60 11.47
CA ILE A 150 -3.64 37.05 10.38
C ILE A 150 -2.76 35.91 10.90
N GLY A 151 -2.14 36.07 12.07
CA GLY A 151 -1.34 35.03 12.71
C GLY A 151 -2.14 33.76 12.97
N LEU A 152 -3.32 33.88 13.57
CA LEU A 152 -4.25 32.77 13.82
C LEU A 152 -4.57 31.97 12.55
N LYS A 153 -4.75 32.64 11.41
CA LYS A 153 -5.01 31.99 10.13
C LYS A 153 -3.83 31.14 9.64
N PHE A 154 -2.59 31.57 9.89
CA PHE A 154 -1.42 30.72 9.62
C PHE A 154 -1.35 29.51 10.55
N PHE A 155 -1.75 29.66 11.81
CA PHE A 155 -1.83 28.55 12.76
C PHE A 155 -2.90 27.53 12.38
N GLU A 156 -4.00 27.95 11.76
CA GLU A 156 -5.09 27.06 11.30
C GLU A 156 -4.58 25.92 10.41
N GLY A 157 -3.87 26.24 9.33
CA GLY A 157 -3.34 25.23 8.42
C GLY A 157 -2.32 24.28 9.08
N GLY A 158 -1.55 24.78 10.04
CA GLY A 158 -0.60 23.98 10.81
C GLY A 158 -1.28 23.01 11.80
N LEU A 159 -2.31 23.50 12.50
CA LEU A 159 -3.06 22.74 13.50
C LEU A 159 -3.91 21.65 12.83
N GLU A 160 -4.53 21.97 11.69
CA GLU A 160 -5.23 21.02 10.83
C GLU A 160 -4.27 19.92 10.33
N SER A 161 -3.13 20.29 9.76
CA SER A 161 -2.13 19.32 9.27
C SER A 161 -1.59 18.41 10.39
N PHE A 162 -1.37 18.96 11.59
CA PHE A 162 -0.91 18.20 12.73
C PHE A 162 -1.95 17.19 13.22
N LEU A 163 -3.21 17.61 13.35
CA LEU A 163 -4.31 16.75 13.76
C LEU A 163 -4.65 15.68 12.70
N LEU A 164 -4.59 16.03 11.41
CA LEU A 164 -4.75 15.11 10.29
C LEU A 164 -3.72 13.99 10.35
N ASN A 165 -2.44 14.35 10.49
CA ASN A 165 -1.36 13.38 10.62
C ASN A 165 -1.49 12.51 11.88
N GLN A 166 -2.07 13.05 12.96
CA GLN A 166 -2.30 12.30 14.19
C GLN A 166 -3.45 11.29 14.03
N GLU A 167 -4.58 11.67 13.44
CA GLU A 167 -5.72 10.76 13.21
C GLU A 167 -5.39 9.72 12.13
N LYS A 168 -4.72 10.09 11.02
CA LYS A 168 -4.21 9.12 10.01
C LYS A 168 -3.35 8.05 10.66
N LYS A 169 -2.41 8.44 11.53
CA LYS A 169 -1.56 7.50 12.30
C LYS A 169 -2.36 6.61 13.25
N LYS A 170 -3.46 7.10 13.83
CA LYS A 170 -4.32 6.28 14.71
C LYS A 170 -5.11 5.24 13.91
N ILE A 171 -5.70 5.64 12.79
CA ILE A 171 -6.47 4.75 11.90
C ILE A 171 -5.57 3.62 11.41
N MET A 172 -4.38 3.94 10.87
CA MET A 172 -3.40 2.93 10.44
C MET A 172 -2.95 1.98 11.56
N LYS A 173 -2.76 2.49 12.80
CA LYS A 173 -2.41 1.64 13.95
C LYS A 173 -3.55 0.71 14.35
N GLN A 174 -4.79 1.17 14.21
CA GLN A 174 -5.99 0.41 14.56
C GLN A 174 -6.21 -0.72 13.56
N GLU A 175 -6.08 -0.44 12.26
CA GLU A 175 -6.09 -1.45 11.19
C GLU A 175 -5.00 -2.51 11.39
N LYS A 176 -3.76 -2.09 11.67
CA LYS A 176 -2.66 -3.03 11.93
C LYS A 176 -2.96 -3.94 13.12
N LYS A 177 -3.60 -3.42 14.17
CA LYS A 177 -3.98 -4.18 15.36
C LYS A 177 -5.14 -5.14 15.10
N GLU A 178 -6.08 -4.77 14.22
CA GLU A 178 -7.16 -5.65 13.78
C GLU A 178 -6.66 -6.76 12.87
N GLN A 179 -5.74 -6.48 11.94
CA GLN A 179 -5.06 -7.51 11.13
C GLN A 179 -4.28 -8.51 12.00
N LEU A 180 -3.55 -8.02 13.00
CA LEU A 180 -2.85 -8.85 14.00
C LEU A 180 -3.80 -9.70 14.86
N ARG A 181 -5.07 -9.28 15.03
CA ARG A 181 -6.09 -10.06 15.73
C ARG A 181 -6.82 -11.04 14.81
N ALA A 182 -6.92 -10.73 13.52
CA ALA A 182 -7.56 -11.56 12.50
C ALA A 182 -6.65 -12.65 11.91
N SER A 183 -5.34 -12.56 12.09
CA SER A 183 -4.40 -13.69 11.93
C SER A 183 -4.08 -14.30 13.30
N PRO A 184 -4.94 -15.17 13.87
CA PRO A 184 -4.47 -16.05 14.93
C PRO A 184 -3.44 -16.99 14.30
N ALA A 185 -2.29 -17.09 14.95
CA ALA A 185 -1.13 -17.88 14.54
C ALA A 185 -1.51 -19.20 13.83
N SER A 186 -1.14 -19.31 12.55
CA SER A 186 -0.95 -20.58 11.85
C SER A 186 0.46 -21.08 12.06
#